data_AF-T0ZJ21-F1
#
_entry.id   AF-T0ZJ21-F1
#
_cell.length_a   1.000
_cell.length_b   1.000
_cell.length_c   1.000
_cell.angle_alpha   90.00
_cell.angle_beta   90.00
_cell.angle_gamma   90.00
#
_symmetry.space_group_name_H-M   'P 1'
#
loop_
_entity.id
_entity.type
_entity.pdbx_description
1 polymer ?
#
loop_
_entity_poly.entity_id
_entity_poly.type
_entity_poly.pdbx_seq_one_letter_code
_entity_poly.pdbx_strand_id
1 'polypeptide(L)'
;MDQLSNNLTKCGFPMAALDDPRGASKIVGWLDDPDHKTKAVEAYRRAINATRPKKSRVVRASRIANHISMGMYSGPAKTRQWLHAYYRMRCWGDTGSGEGFWACPRPWPLRMNSQGDGRTGWLGTGDAPLGEADVWTDFSQRYRQQLDEVLTIQVPHHGAAPKGGPAFFHSGLLPTPGLNAVVSAGATNAYGHPAASVRHTINMAGGLLHLVNELKQPGFEERIEFWF
;
A
#
# COMPACT_ATOMS: atom_id res chain seq x y z
N MET A 1 12.06 -19.57 -11.34
CA MET A 1 10.62 -19.32 -11.15
C MET A 1 10.25 -19.68 -9.73
N ASP A 2 9.53 -18.80 -9.02
CA ASP A 2 9.08 -19.07 -7.66
C ASP A 2 7.98 -20.16 -7.62
N GLN A 3 7.77 -20.76 -6.45
CA GLN A 3 6.79 -21.83 -6.28
C GLN A 3 5.37 -21.38 -6.61
N LEU A 4 5.04 -20.10 -6.43
CA LEU A 4 3.73 -19.55 -6.75
C LEU A 4 3.48 -19.54 -8.26
N SER A 5 4.43 -19.02 -9.04
CA SER A 5 4.37 -18.99 -10.51
C SER A 5 4.17 -20.38 -11.10
N ASN A 6 4.87 -21.38 -10.54
CA ASN A 6 4.72 -22.77 -10.96
C ASN A 6 3.31 -23.33 -10.63
N ASN A 7 2.76 -23.02 -9.46
CA ASN A 7 1.43 -23.50 -9.09
C ASN A 7 0.32 -22.80 -9.89
N LEU A 8 0.44 -21.50 -10.14
CA LEU A 8 -0.49 -20.71 -10.96
C LEU A 8 -0.47 -21.19 -12.41
N THR A 9 0.71 -21.45 -12.99
CA THR A 9 0.83 -22.00 -14.34
C THR A 9 0.11 -23.35 -14.45
N LYS A 10 0.29 -24.23 -13.45
CA LYS A 10 -0.35 -25.56 -13.42
C LYS A 10 -1.87 -25.50 -13.35
N CYS A 11 -2.45 -24.43 -12.81
CA CYS A 11 -3.90 -24.27 -12.74
C CYS A 11 -4.49 -23.50 -13.94
N GLY A 12 -3.69 -23.23 -14.96
CA GLY A 12 -4.11 -22.52 -16.17
C GLY A 12 -4.25 -21.00 -15.98
N PHE A 13 -3.67 -20.43 -14.93
CA PHE A 13 -3.66 -18.98 -14.73
C PHE A 13 -2.90 -18.30 -15.89
N PRO A 14 -3.40 -17.20 -16.45
CA PRO A 14 -2.80 -16.55 -17.62
C PRO A 14 -1.54 -15.76 -17.23
N MET A 15 -0.44 -16.46 -16.92
CA MET A 15 0.81 -15.86 -16.44
C MET A 15 1.36 -14.79 -17.39
N ALA A 16 1.24 -14.98 -18.71
CA ALA A 16 1.68 -14.02 -19.71
C ALA A 16 0.91 -12.68 -19.66
N ALA A 17 -0.26 -12.64 -19.02
CA ALA A 17 -1.01 -11.41 -18.82
C ALA A 17 -0.42 -10.53 -17.70
N LEU A 18 0.47 -11.04 -16.84
CA LEU A 18 1.10 -10.23 -15.80
C LEU A 18 2.09 -9.21 -16.38
N ASP A 19 2.71 -9.53 -17.51
CA ASP A 19 3.68 -8.67 -18.20
C ASP A 19 3.05 -7.85 -19.34
N ASP A 20 1.76 -8.05 -19.63
CA ASP A 20 1.02 -7.33 -20.66
C ASP A 20 0.37 -6.07 -20.05
N PRO A 21 0.64 -4.85 -20.55
CA PRO A 21 -0.02 -3.62 -20.08
C PRO A 21 -1.55 -3.65 -20.16
N ARG A 22 -2.12 -4.55 -20.97
CA ARG A 22 -3.58 -4.79 -21.10
C ARG A 22 -4.01 -6.11 -20.48
N GLY A 23 -3.13 -6.79 -19.77
CA GLY A 23 -3.40 -8.12 -19.23
C GLY A 23 -4.38 -8.15 -18.06
N ALA A 24 -4.63 -7.00 -17.41
CA ALA A 24 -5.58 -6.90 -16.30
C ALA A 24 -6.98 -7.41 -16.69
N SER A 25 -7.50 -7.05 -17.87
CA SER A 25 -8.83 -7.52 -18.32
C SER A 25 -8.87 -9.02 -18.57
N LYS A 26 -7.75 -9.62 -19.02
CA LYS A 26 -7.62 -11.06 -19.22
C LYS A 26 -7.59 -11.81 -17.89
N ILE A 27 -6.92 -11.26 -16.88
CA ILE A 27 -6.89 -11.84 -15.54
C ILE A 27 -8.27 -11.76 -14.89
N VAL A 28 -8.93 -10.60 -14.98
CA VAL A 28 -10.30 -10.41 -14.45
C VAL A 28 -11.27 -11.36 -15.14
N GLY A 29 -11.30 -11.38 -16.47
CA GLY A 29 -12.19 -12.30 -17.21
C GLY A 29 -11.92 -13.77 -16.92
N TRP A 30 -10.67 -14.15 -16.63
CA TRP A 30 -10.35 -15.51 -16.20
C TRP A 30 -10.86 -15.81 -14.78
N LEU A 31 -10.79 -14.83 -13.87
CA LEU A 31 -11.24 -14.94 -12.47
C LEU A 31 -12.77 -14.81 -12.29
N ASP A 32 -13.51 -14.34 -13.30
CA ASP A 32 -14.96 -14.28 -13.28
C ASP A 32 -15.62 -15.67 -13.24
N ASP A 33 -14.90 -16.71 -13.66
CA ASP A 33 -15.30 -18.10 -13.48
C ASP A 33 -15.01 -18.58 -12.03
N PRO A 34 -16.05 -19.02 -11.28
CA PRO A 34 -15.89 -19.53 -9.90
C PRO A 34 -14.89 -20.69 -9.76
N ASP A 35 -14.77 -21.56 -10.76
CA ASP A 35 -13.85 -22.69 -10.74
C ASP A 35 -12.41 -22.24 -10.89
N HIS A 36 -12.16 -21.25 -11.75
CA HIS A 36 -10.85 -20.62 -11.90
C HIS A 36 -10.43 -19.89 -10.63
N LYS A 37 -11.36 -19.16 -10.01
CA LYS A 37 -11.12 -18.52 -8.71
C LYS A 37 -10.74 -19.55 -7.65
N THR A 38 -11.44 -20.68 -7.59
CA THR A 38 -11.15 -21.78 -6.66
C THR A 38 -9.76 -22.37 -6.92
N LYS A 39 -9.43 -22.65 -8.18
CA LYS A 39 -8.12 -23.17 -8.61
C LYS A 39 -6.97 -22.22 -8.27
N ALA A 40 -7.14 -20.92 -8.49
CA ALA A 40 -6.13 -19.92 -8.15
C ALA A 40 -5.90 -19.85 -6.63
N VAL A 41 -6.99 -19.87 -5.84
CA VAL A 41 -6.91 -19.92 -4.37
C VAL A 41 -6.17 -21.18 -3.90
N GLU A 42 -6.43 -22.35 -4.51
CA GLU A 42 -5.73 -23.59 -4.18
C GLU A 42 -4.25 -23.59 -4.58
N ALA A 43 -3.94 -23.13 -5.79
CA ALA A 43 -2.57 -22.97 -6.27
C ALA A 43 -1.77 -22.07 -5.32
N TYR A 44 -2.40 -20.98 -4.88
CA TYR A 44 -1.84 -20.08 -3.90
C TYR A 44 -1.64 -20.75 -2.54
N ARG A 45 -2.64 -21.46 -2.00
CA ARG A 45 -2.51 -22.22 -0.74
C ARG A 45 -1.36 -23.22 -0.77
N ARG A 46 -1.17 -23.92 -1.90
CA ARG A 46 -0.05 -24.86 -2.09
C ARG A 46 1.29 -24.14 -2.03
N ALA A 47 1.41 -22.99 -2.68
CA ALA A 47 2.61 -22.17 -2.62
C ALA A 47 2.92 -21.73 -1.18
N ILE A 48 1.95 -21.20 -0.43
CA ILE A 48 2.14 -20.84 1.00
C ILE A 48 2.59 -22.04 1.83
N ASN A 49 1.94 -23.19 1.67
CA ASN A 49 2.26 -24.37 2.45
C ASN A 49 3.69 -24.87 2.17
N ALA A 50 4.16 -24.69 0.94
CA ALA A 50 5.51 -25.08 0.54
C ALA A 50 6.58 -24.04 0.92
N THR A 51 6.22 -22.76 1.09
CA THR A 51 7.11 -21.69 1.58
C THR A 51 7.00 -21.41 3.07
N ARG A 52 6.13 -22.14 3.79
CA ARG A 52 5.79 -21.88 5.19
C ARG A 52 7.05 -21.89 6.08
N PRO A 53 7.41 -20.77 6.75
CA PRO A 53 8.53 -20.76 7.68
C PRO A 53 8.28 -21.76 8.81
N LYS A 54 9.33 -22.44 9.29
CA LYS A 54 9.28 -23.48 10.35
C LYS A 54 8.62 -23.03 11.68
N LYS A 55 8.25 -21.76 11.84
CA LYS A 55 7.56 -21.19 13.03
C LYS A 55 6.12 -20.73 12.79
N SER A 56 5.40 -21.23 11.78
CA SER A 56 4.01 -20.80 11.51
C SER A 56 2.96 -21.44 12.44
N ARG A 57 2.98 -21.15 13.74
CA ARG A 57 1.89 -21.53 14.67
C ARG A 57 0.60 -20.69 14.50
N VAL A 58 0.59 -19.71 13.59
CA VAL A 58 -0.41 -18.60 13.59
C VAL A 58 -1.39 -18.61 12.41
N VAL A 59 -1.18 -19.41 11.35
CA VAL A 59 -2.09 -19.35 10.18
C VAL A 59 -3.34 -20.19 10.43
N ARG A 60 -4.34 -19.60 11.11
CA ARG A 60 -5.74 -20.04 11.01
C ARG A 60 -6.30 -19.56 9.66
N ALA A 61 -7.07 -20.40 8.98
CA ALA A 61 -7.58 -20.15 7.63
C ALA A 61 -8.32 -18.81 7.45
N SER A 62 -8.89 -18.25 8.52
CA SER A 62 -9.59 -16.95 8.52
C SER A 62 -8.69 -15.71 8.42
N ARG A 63 -7.37 -15.85 8.53
CA ARG A 63 -6.39 -14.73 8.42
C ARG A 63 -5.54 -14.80 7.17
N ILE A 64 -5.84 -15.72 6.26
CA ILE A 64 -5.08 -15.91 5.02
C ILE A 64 -5.05 -14.62 4.20
N ALA A 65 -6.16 -13.87 4.07
CA ALA A 65 -6.19 -12.63 3.28
C ALA A 65 -5.09 -11.62 3.68
N ASN A 66 -4.83 -11.46 4.98
CA ASN A 66 -3.77 -10.56 5.50
C ASN A 66 -2.36 -11.11 5.20
N HIS A 67 -2.22 -12.41 4.95
CA HIS A 67 -0.98 -13.04 4.50
C HIS A 67 -0.82 -13.01 2.97
N ILE A 68 -1.86 -12.60 2.22
CA ILE A 68 -1.87 -12.43 0.77
C ILE A 68 -2.03 -10.94 0.43
N SER A 69 -1.42 -10.07 1.24
CA SER A 69 -1.40 -8.66 0.88
C SER A 69 -0.59 -8.46 -0.39
N MET A 70 -1.13 -7.65 -1.30
CA MET A 70 -0.47 -7.25 -2.52
C MET A 70 0.10 -5.85 -2.34
N GLY A 71 1.40 -5.70 -2.58
CA GLY A 71 2.02 -4.40 -2.80
C GLY A 71 1.80 -3.96 -4.24
N MET A 72 1.33 -2.74 -4.47
CA MET A 72 1.17 -2.16 -5.80
C MET A 72 1.89 -0.82 -5.87
N TYR A 73 2.79 -0.70 -6.84
CA TYR A 73 3.46 0.57 -7.14
C TYR A 73 2.88 1.16 -8.43
N SER A 74 2.62 2.46 -8.42
CA SER A 74 2.27 3.26 -9.59
C SER A 74 3.17 4.49 -9.61
N GLY A 75 3.91 4.70 -10.69
CA GLY A 75 4.87 5.80 -10.77
C GLY A 75 5.85 5.61 -11.92
N PRO A 76 6.87 6.47 -12.01
CA PRO A 76 7.88 6.36 -13.06
C PRO A 76 8.57 5.00 -13.01
N ALA A 77 8.79 4.42 -14.20
CA ALA A 77 9.48 3.14 -14.37
C ALA A 77 10.99 3.24 -14.14
N LYS A 78 11.56 4.46 -14.19
CA LYS A 78 12.99 4.73 -13.98
C LYS A 78 13.17 6.03 -13.19
N THR A 79 14.20 6.02 -12.37
CA THR A 79 14.72 7.19 -11.64
C THR A 79 15.17 8.29 -12.61
N ARG A 80 14.74 9.54 -12.33
CA ARG A 80 15.37 10.79 -12.79
C ARG A 80 15.34 11.11 -14.30
N GLN A 81 14.16 11.29 -14.87
CA GLN A 81 14.00 12.42 -15.78
C GLN A 81 13.49 13.59 -14.96
N TRP A 82 14.03 14.79 -15.19
CA TRP A 82 13.58 16.05 -14.57
C TRP A 82 12.17 16.34 -15.04
N LEU A 83 11.22 15.61 -14.49
CA LEU A 83 9.81 15.80 -14.76
C LEU A 83 9.37 16.96 -13.89
N HIS A 84 9.09 18.08 -14.53
CA HIS A 84 8.27 19.10 -13.89
C HIS A 84 6.91 18.47 -13.64
N ALA A 85 6.68 18.03 -12.41
CA ALA A 85 5.42 17.48 -11.96
C ALA A 85 4.63 18.58 -11.25
N TYR A 86 3.46 18.92 -11.77
CA TYR A 86 2.48 19.70 -11.00
C TYR A 86 1.66 18.73 -10.16
N TYR A 87 1.75 18.91 -8.85
CA TYR A 87 1.08 18.08 -7.88
C TYR A 87 -0.13 18.82 -7.29
N ARG A 88 -1.32 18.24 -7.45
CA ARG A 88 -2.54 18.72 -6.80
C ARG A 88 -3.10 17.59 -5.94
N MET A 89 -3.10 17.83 -4.64
CA MET A 89 -3.78 16.96 -3.68
C MET A 89 -5.10 17.59 -3.27
N ARG A 90 -6.11 16.74 -3.07
CA ARG A 90 -7.32 17.12 -2.35
C ARG A 90 -7.62 16.09 -1.26
N CYS A 91 -7.68 16.60 -0.03
CA CYS A 91 -8.03 15.88 1.19
C CYS A 91 -9.41 16.40 1.64
N TRP A 92 -10.45 15.57 1.60
CA TRP A 92 -11.73 15.89 2.26
C TRP A 92 -11.65 15.31 3.66
N GLY A 93 -11.37 16.16 4.65
CA GLY A 93 -11.08 15.75 6.02
C GLY A 93 -11.73 16.68 7.03
N ASP A 94 -12.50 16.09 7.95
CA ASP A 94 -12.93 16.70 9.21
C ASP A 94 -11.69 16.88 10.10
N THR A 95 -11.34 18.14 10.37
CA THR A 95 -10.25 18.56 11.24
C THR A 95 -10.69 18.41 12.70
N GLY A 96 -10.94 17.17 13.12
CA GLY A 96 -11.40 16.82 14.47
C GLY A 96 -10.40 17.19 15.57
N SER A 97 -10.18 18.48 15.78
CA SER A 97 -9.41 19.05 16.88
C SER A 97 -10.14 20.30 17.38
N GLY A 98 -11.05 20.08 18.34
CA GLY A 98 -10.87 20.83 19.57
C GLY A 98 -9.47 20.47 20.08
N GLU A 99 -8.55 21.41 19.87
CA GLU A 99 -7.15 21.40 20.33
C GLU A 99 -6.15 20.55 19.52
N GLY A 100 -5.23 21.24 18.81
CA GLY A 100 -3.90 20.70 18.51
C GLY A 100 -3.60 20.27 17.06
N PHE A 101 -3.64 21.22 16.12
CA PHE A 101 -2.68 21.31 15.00
C PHE A 101 -2.40 20.05 14.16
N TRP A 102 -3.41 19.51 13.46
CA TRP A 102 -3.21 18.78 12.20
C TRP A 102 -4.29 19.18 11.19
N ALA A 103 -4.35 20.49 10.93
CA ALA A 103 -5.02 20.98 9.75
C ALA A 103 -4.29 20.38 8.54
N CYS A 104 -5.03 19.89 7.53
CA CYS A 104 -4.60 20.03 6.14
C CYS A 104 -4.66 21.56 5.92
N PRO A 105 -3.61 22.36 6.25
CA PRO A 105 -3.75 23.80 6.38
C PRO A 105 -3.48 24.34 4.99
N ARG A 106 -4.48 24.19 4.12
CA ARG A 106 -4.75 25.01 2.93
C ARG A 106 -5.57 24.18 1.92
N PRO A 107 -6.80 24.60 1.58
CA PRO A 107 -7.46 24.21 0.33
C PRO A 107 -6.81 24.89 -0.91
N TRP A 108 -5.59 25.42 -0.78
CA TRP A 108 -4.81 25.90 -1.91
C TRP A 108 -4.03 24.75 -2.51
N PRO A 109 -3.86 24.65 -3.83
CA PRO A 109 -2.88 23.75 -4.40
C PRO A 109 -1.55 24.09 -3.75
N LEU A 110 -1.06 23.21 -2.87
CA LEU A 110 0.35 23.20 -2.53
C LEU A 110 1.05 22.95 -3.86
N ARG A 111 1.48 24.05 -4.50
CA ARG A 111 2.61 24.03 -5.42
C ARG A 111 3.81 23.62 -4.55
N MET A 112 3.88 22.34 -4.21
CA MET A 112 5.18 21.74 -3.99
C MET A 112 5.84 21.84 -5.36
N ASN A 113 6.61 22.91 -5.55
CA ASN A 113 7.70 22.84 -6.50
C ASN A 113 8.47 21.60 -6.05
N SER A 114 8.34 20.51 -6.78
CA SER A 114 9.14 19.30 -6.66
C SER A 114 10.62 19.55 -7.02
N GLN A 115 11.12 20.77 -6.78
CA GLN A 115 12.53 21.11 -6.86
C GLN A 115 13.38 20.37 -5.82
N GLY A 116 12.78 19.56 -4.92
CA GLY A 116 13.49 18.82 -3.88
C GLY A 116 13.98 17.42 -4.27
N ASP A 117 13.11 16.52 -4.72
CA ASP A 117 13.48 15.10 -4.90
C ASP A 117 12.89 14.37 -6.12
N GLY A 118 11.92 14.97 -6.83
CA GLY A 118 11.31 14.37 -8.01
C GLY A 118 10.38 13.18 -7.74
N ARG A 119 10.05 12.89 -6.47
CA ARG A 119 9.18 11.76 -6.11
C ARG A 119 7.76 11.96 -6.62
N THR A 120 7.25 10.97 -7.35
CA THR A 120 5.88 10.97 -7.90
C THR A 120 5.19 9.61 -7.76
N GLY A 121 5.87 8.63 -7.17
CA GLY A 121 5.37 7.29 -6.99
C GLY A 121 4.30 7.20 -5.90
N TRP A 122 3.36 6.30 -6.12
CA TRP A 122 2.36 5.85 -5.16
C TRP A 122 2.59 4.38 -4.86
N LEU A 123 2.53 4.00 -3.58
CA LEU A 123 2.71 2.62 -3.12
C LEU A 123 1.54 2.19 -2.23
N GLY A 124 0.70 1.32 -2.78
CA GLY A 124 -0.31 0.57 -2.04
C GLY A 124 0.33 -0.61 -1.33
N THR A 125 0.19 -0.69 -0.01
CA THR A 125 0.81 -1.76 0.81
C THR A 125 -0.19 -2.87 1.21
N GLY A 126 -1.48 -2.64 0.94
CA GLY A 126 -2.57 -3.53 1.34
C GLY A 126 -2.58 -3.78 2.86
N ASP A 127 -2.64 -5.04 3.24
CA ASP A 127 -2.63 -5.51 4.63
C ASP A 127 -1.30 -6.20 4.99
N ALA A 128 -0.20 -5.83 4.33
CA ALA A 128 1.07 -6.51 4.54
C ALA A 128 1.58 -6.23 5.96
N PRO A 129 2.03 -7.26 6.72
CA PRO A 129 2.55 -7.09 8.07
C PRO A 129 3.99 -6.55 8.01
N LEU A 130 4.17 -5.34 7.46
CA LEU A 130 5.48 -4.77 7.16
C LEU A 130 6.27 -4.39 8.42
N GLY A 131 5.64 -4.31 9.59
CA GLY A 131 6.33 -4.14 10.86
C GLY A 131 7.10 -5.40 11.31
N GLU A 132 6.85 -6.56 10.69
CA GLU A 132 7.62 -7.78 10.91
C GLU A 132 8.95 -7.72 10.14
N ALA A 133 10.07 -7.93 10.83
CA ALA A 133 11.41 -7.70 10.28
C ALA A 133 11.72 -8.50 9.00
N ASP A 134 11.36 -9.80 8.96
CA ASP A 134 11.59 -10.65 7.80
C ASP A 134 10.75 -10.18 6.60
N VAL A 135 9.50 -9.78 6.85
CA VAL A 135 8.57 -9.29 5.82
C VAL A 135 9.04 -7.94 5.28
N TRP A 136 9.50 -7.04 6.17
CA TRP A 136 10.10 -5.78 5.76
C TRP A 136 11.35 -5.98 4.90
N THR A 137 12.21 -6.93 5.27
CA THR A 137 13.45 -7.21 4.54
C THR A 137 13.12 -7.63 3.10
N ASP A 138 12.24 -8.60 2.93
CA ASP A 138 11.81 -9.07 1.60
C ASP A 138 11.12 -7.95 0.81
N PHE A 139 10.22 -7.20 1.47
CA PHE A 139 9.49 -6.10 0.85
C PHE A 139 10.42 -4.97 0.38
N SER A 140 11.30 -4.49 1.27
CA SER A 140 12.23 -3.41 0.97
C SER A 140 13.25 -3.81 -0.09
N GLN A 141 13.66 -5.08 -0.14
CA GLN A 141 14.48 -5.59 -1.22
C GLN A 141 13.71 -5.59 -2.55
N ARG A 142 12.45 -6.04 -2.56
CA ARG A 142 11.61 -6.11 -3.77
C ARG A 142 11.26 -4.74 -4.36
N TYR A 143 11.02 -3.75 -3.50
CA TYR A 143 10.62 -2.38 -3.86
C TYR A 143 11.76 -1.37 -3.71
N ARG A 144 13.03 -1.82 -3.61
CA ARG A 144 14.18 -0.96 -3.32
C ARG A 144 14.24 0.28 -4.21
N GLN A 145 14.01 0.13 -5.51
CA GLN A 145 14.05 1.24 -6.47
C GLN A 145 12.82 2.13 -6.34
N GLN A 146 11.66 1.56 -6.06
CA GLN A 146 10.38 2.25 -5.96
C GLN A 146 10.31 3.08 -4.68
N LEU A 147 10.87 2.62 -3.56
CA LEU A 147 10.86 3.35 -2.27
C LEU A 147 11.53 4.72 -2.35
N ASP A 148 12.50 4.89 -3.24
CA ASP A 148 13.16 6.18 -3.49
C ASP A 148 12.31 7.15 -4.33
N GLU A 149 11.32 6.63 -5.06
CA GLU A 149 10.43 7.39 -5.96
C GLU A 149 9.07 7.69 -5.32
N VAL A 150 8.73 7.00 -4.23
CA VAL A 150 7.41 7.08 -3.60
C VAL A 150 7.27 8.37 -2.82
N LEU A 151 6.29 9.16 -3.22
CA LEU A 151 5.79 10.33 -2.50
C LEU A 151 4.65 9.94 -1.55
N THR A 152 3.85 8.96 -1.95
CA THR A 152 2.61 8.60 -1.25
C THR A 152 2.51 7.11 -0.99
N ILE A 153 2.29 6.75 0.27
CA ILE A 153 2.03 5.38 0.70
C ILE A 153 0.60 5.25 1.20
N GLN A 154 -0.07 4.16 0.84
CA GLN A 154 -1.20 3.67 1.62
C GLN A 154 -0.64 2.97 2.86
N VAL A 155 -1.04 3.41 4.05
CA VAL A 155 -0.64 2.79 5.31
C VAL A 155 -1.25 1.38 5.40
N PRO A 156 -0.44 0.36 5.71
CA PRO A 156 -0.90 -1.02 5.70
C PRO A 156 -1.97 -1.27 6.75
N HIS A 157 -2.97 -2.09 6.39
CA HIS A 157 -4.07 -2.54 7.24
C HIS A 157 -4.73 -1.40 8.03
N HIS A 158 -5.03 -0.30 7.33
CA HIS A 158 -5.66 0.89 7.91
C HIS A 158 -4.83 1.53 9.05
N GLY A 159 -3.56 1.17 9.24
CA GLY A 159 -2.76 1.59 10.38
C GLY A 159 -3.05 0.83 11.68
N ALA A 160 -3.43 -0.44 11.58
CA ALA A 160 -3.61 -1.31 12.74
C ALA A 160 -2.30 -1.61 13.49
N ALA A 161 -2.39 -1.71 14.82
CA ALA A 161 -1.29 -2.16 15.69
C ALA A 161 -1.85 -3.03 16.84
N PRO A 162 -2.23 -4.29 16.56
CA PRO A 162 -2.80 -5.17 17.57
C PRO A 162 -1.76 -5.54 18.65
N LYS A 163 -2.17 -5.60 19.93
CA LYS A 163 -1.29 -6.00 21.04
C LYS A 163 -0.83 -7.47 20.99
N GLY A 164 -1.53 -8.32 20.23
CA GLY A 164 -1.32 -9.77 20.17
C GLY A 164 -1.39 -10.34 18.75
N GLY A 165 -0.78 -9.65 17.80
CA GLY A 165 -0.80 -10.02 16.38
C GLY A 165 0.39 -9.41 15.63
N PRO A 166 0.40 -9.51 14.29
CA PRO A 166 1.48 -8.96 13.50
C PRO A 166 1.51 -7.43 13.57
N ALA A 167 2.72 -6.87 13.50
CA ALA A 167 2.95 -5.46 13.31
C ALA A 167 2.80 -5.11 11.82
N PHE A 168 1.91 -4.17 11.49
CA PHE A 168 1.64 -3.81 10.10
C PHE A 168 2.51 -2.67 9.59
N PHE A 169 2.72 -1.63 10.39
CA PHE A 169 3.45 -0.43 9.95
C PHE A 169 4.95 -0.54 10.23
N HIS A 170 5.75 -0.09 9.27
CA HIS A 170 7.20 0.07 9.41
C HIS A 170 7.60 1.49 9.00
N SER A 171 8.41 2.16 9.82
CA SER A 171 8.83 3.56 9.58
C SER A 171 9.65 3.73 8.29
N GLY A 172 10.31 2.66 7.83
CA GLY A 172 11.03 2.65 6.55
C GLY A 172 10.16 2.91 5.31
N LEU A 173 8.83 2.88 5.43
CA LEU A 173 7.91 3.37 4.38
C LEU A 173 7.95 4.90 4.22
N LEU A 174 8.49 5.62 5.21
CA LEU A 174 8.65 7.07 5.24
C LEU A 174 10.14 7.42 5.46
N PRO A 175 11.03 7.10 4.50
CA PRO A 175 12.47 7.28 4.67
C PRO A 175 12.90 8.74 4.77
N THR A 176 12.05 9.67 4.34
CA THR A 176 12.28 11.12 4.39
C THR A 176 11.01 11.85 4.85
N PRO A 177 11.16 13.04 5.48
CA PRO A 177 10.01 13.89 5.83
C PRO A 177 9.21 14.34 4.61
N GLY A 178 7.94 14.69 4.81
CA GLY A 178 7.05 15.27 3.79
C GLY A 178 6.29 14.26 2.93
N LEU A 179 6.55 12.96 3.08
CA LEU A 179 5.82 11.89 2.37
C LEU A 179 4.38 11.77 2.89
N ASN A 180 3.44 11.48 2.00
CA ASN A 180 2.04 11.30 2.34
C ASN A 180 1.76 9.88 2.84
N ALA A 181 1.14 9.79 4.00
CA ALA A 181 0.70 8.55 4.61
C ALA A 181 -0.83 8.49 4.62
N VAL A 182 -1.42 7.81 3.64
CA VAL A 182 -2.87 7.71 3.48
C VAL A 182 -3.41 6.52 4.26
N VAL A 183 -4.28 6.79 5.22
CA VAL A 183 -5.04 5.78 5.95
C VAL A 183 -6.48 5.82 5.47
N SER A 184 -6.92 4.75 4.82
CA SER A 184 -8.35 4.50 4.64
C SER A 184 -8.85 3.81 5.90
N ALA A 185 -9.86 4.33 6.60
CA ALA A 185 -10.48 3.67 7.75
C ALA A 185 -11.92 4.15 7.91
N GLY A 186 -12.85 3.25 8.21
CA GLY A 186 -14.26 3.60 8.35
C GLY A 186 -14.50 4.69 9.39
N ALA A 187 -15.47 5.58 9.17
CA ALA A 187 -15.78 6.64 10.14
C ALA A 187 -16.34 6.08 11.46
N THR A 188 -16.99 4.92 11.38
CA THR A 188 -17.62 4.20 12.50
C THR A 188 -16.81 2.98 12.95
N ASN A 189 -15.54 2.88 12.54
CA ASN A 189 -14.69 1.76 12.91
C ASN A 189 -14.47 1.73 14.44
N ALA A 190 -14.85 0.61 15.06
CA ALA A 190 -14.68 0.37 16.50
C ALA A 190 -13.26 -0.09 16.90
N TYR A 191 -12.41 -0.41 15.93
CA TYR A 191 -11.01 -0.80 16.10
C TYR A 191 -10.05 0.36 16.36
N GLY A 192 -10.51 1.62 16.23
CA GLY A 192 -9.72 2.82 16.54
C GLY A 192 -8.53 3.01 15.61
N HIS A 193 -8.72 2.79 14.30
CA HIS A 193 -7.67 3.00 13.31
C HIS A 193 -7.61 4.45 12.79
N PRO A 194 -6.41 4.96 12.43
CA PRO A 194 -5.10 4.35 12.67
C PRO A 194 -4.76 4.33 14.17
N ALA A 195 -4.06 3.30 14.62
CA ALA A 195 -3.66 3.17 16.02
C ALA A 195 -2.78 4.36 16.45
N ALA A 196 -2.88 4.77 17.72
CA ALA A 196 -2.14 5.91 18.24
C ALA A 196 -0.61 5.80 18.03
N SER A 197 -0.05 4.60 18.20
CA SER A 197 1.36 4.31 17.94
C SER A 197 1.76 4.50 16.48
N VAL A 198 0.88 4.12 15.54
CA VAL A 198 1.12 4.31 14.09
C VAL A 198 1.09 5.80 13.74
N ARG A 199 0.10 6.56 14.23
CA ARG A 199 0.05 8.02 14.05
C ARG A 199 1.31 8.70 14.60
N HIS A 200 1.73 8.32 15.80
CA HIS A 200 2.94 8.83 16.41
C HIS A 200 4.18 8.54 15.56
N THR A 201 4.31 7.30 15.06
CA THR A 201 5.44 6.91 14.21
C THR A 201 5.47 7.68 12.89
N ILE A 202 4.31 7.89 12.26
CA ILE A 202 4.19 8.71 11.02
C ILE A 202 4.63 10.15 11.30
N ASN A 203 4.14 10.75 12.40
CA ASN A 203 4.48 12.12 12.76
C ASN A 203 5.98 12.27 13.09
N MET A 204 6.57 11.30 13.81
CA MET A 204 8.01 11.30 14.12
C MET A 204 8.89 11.14 12.88
N ALA A 205 8.40 10.45 11.85
CA ALA A 205 9.07 10.38 10.54
C ALA A 205 8.87 11.66 9.69
N GLY A 206 8.10 12.64 10.17
CA GLY A 206 7.74 13.84 9.40
C GLY A 206 6.76 13.58 8.26
N GLY A 207 6.03 12.46 8.30
CA GLY A 207 5.02 12.12 7.31
C GLY A 207 3.75 12.95 7.45
N LEU A 208 3.04 13.15 6.33
CA LEU A 208 1.75 13.84 6.26
C LEU A 208 0.63 12.81 6.34
N LEU A 209 -0.02 12.71 7.49
CA LEU A 209 -1.12 11.75 7.72
C LEU A 209 -2.42 12.24 7.07
N HIS A 210 -2.99 11.43 6.18
CA HIS A 210 -4.30 11.67 5.56
C HIS A 210 -5.29 10.57 5.97
N LEU A 211 -6.36 10.92 6.68
CA LEU A 211 -7.41 9.98 7.07
C LEU A 211 -8.62 10.09 6.14
N VAL A 212 -8.91 9.02 5.42
CA VAL A 212 -10.00 8.92 4.43
C VAL A 212 -11.05 7.92 4.91
N ASN A 213 -12.33 8.30 4.77
CA ASN A 213 -13.46 7.46 5.16
C ASN A 213 -14.65 7.65 4.21
N GLU A 214 -15.68 6.81 4.37
CA GLU A 214 -16.89 6.77 3.55
C GLU A 214 -17.74 8.06 3.61
N LEU A 215 -17.59 8.86 4.66
CA LEU A 215 -18.34 10.12 4.84
C LEU A 215 -17.73 11.28 4.05
N LYS A 216 -16.53 11.11 3.50
CA LYS A 216 -15.74 12.16 2.89
C LYS A 216 -15.41 11.78 1.46
N GLN A 217 -16.30 12.11 0.53
CA GLN A 217 -16.08 11.88 -0.90
C GLN A 217 -15.46 13.10 -1.58
N PRO A 218 -14.56 12.92 -2.56
CA PRO A 218 -14.05 11.65 -3.09
C PRO A 218 -12.95 10.98 -2.23
N GLY A 219 -12.56 11.59 -1.10
CA GLY A 219 -11.59 11.03 -0.16
C GLY A 219 -10.21 11.67 -0.30
N PHE A 220 -9.25 10.91 -0.81
CA PHE A 220 -7.91 11.38 -1.14
C PHE A 220 -7.67 11.24 -2.63
N GLU A 221 -7.38 12.35 -3.29
CA GLU A 221 -7.09 12.42 -4.72
C GLU A 221 -5.73 13.09 -4.92
N GLU A 222 -4.89 12.45 -5.73
CA GLU A 222 -3.64 13.01 -6.22
C GLU A 222 -3.69 13.12 -7.73
N ARG A 223 -3.39 14.30 -8.23
CA ARG A 223 -3.21 14.54 -9.64
C ARG A 223 -1.78 14.99 -9.89
N ILE A 224 -1.09 14.23 -10.72
CA ILE A 224 0.29 14.48 -11.14
C ILE A 224 0.25 14.80 -12.64
N GLU A 225 0.67 16.01 -13.00
CA GLU A 225 0.76 16.44 -14.39
C GLU A 225 2.23 16.60 -14.78
N PHE A 226 2.62 15.93 -15.86
CA PHE A 226 3.97 15.96 -16.39
C PHE A 226 4.07 16.95 -17.55
N TRP A 227 5.10 17.80 -17.53
CA TRP A 227 5.41 18.74 -18.60
C TRP A 227 6.81 18.46 -19.15
N PHE A 228 6.99 18.58 -20.47
CA PHE A 228 8.23 18.34 -21.20
C PHE A 228 8.73 19.61 -21.87
#